data_AF-A0A1S6EW38-F1
#
_entry.id   AF-A0A1S6EW38-F1
#
_cell.length_a   1.000
_cell.length_b   1.000
_cell.length_c   1.000
_cell.angle_alpha   90.00
_cell.angle_beta   90.00
_cell.angle_gamma   90.00
#
_symmetry.space_group_name_H-M   'P 1'
#
loop_
_entity.id
_entity.type
_entity.pdbx_description
1 polymer ?
#
loop_
_entity_poly.entity_id
_entity_poly.type
_entity_poly.pdbx_seq_one_letter_code
_entity_poly.pdbx_strand_id
1 'polypeptide(L)' 'MADDSELERLRARRGTTLFRLDLIAKGARLTYENGTPIDMASEKDRLTAVVADLDRRFERLERTLH' A
#
# COMPACT_ATOMS: atom_id res chain seq x y z
N MET A 1 -14.58 7.60 -16.98
CA MET A 1 -13.96 8.86 -16.49
C MET A 1 -13.77 8.87 -14.97
N ALA A 2 -14.83 8.86 -14.15
CA ALA A 2 -14.69 8.86 -12.68
C ALA A 2 -14.06 7.57 -12.14
N ASP A 3 -14.46 6.43 -12.71
CA ASP A 3 -13.93 5.11 -12.31
C ASP A 3 -12.50 4.86 -12.81
N ASP A 4 -12.15 5.35 -14.00
CA ASP A 4 -10.76 5.34 -14.50
C ASP A 4 -9.84 6.13 -13.56
N SER A 5 -10.32 7.27 -13.08
CA SER A 5 -9.60 8.11 -12.11
C SER A 5 -9.48 7.42 -10.74
N GLU A 6 -10.47 6.64 -10.32
CA GLU A 6 -10.37 5.82 -9.10
C GLU A 6 -9.38 4.67 -9.27
N LEU A 7 -9.39 4.02 -10.43
CA LEU A 7 -8.45 2.96 -10.76
C LEU A 7 -7.01 3.47 -10.75
N GLU A 8 -6.75 4.65 -11.31
CA GLU A 8 -5.43 5.31 -11.25
C GLU A 8 -5.00 5.62 -9.81
N ARG A 9 -5.91 6.14 -8.97
CA ARG A 9 -5.64 6.38 -7.54
C ARG A 9 -5.28 5.09 -6.81
N LEU A 10 -6.00 4.00 -7.08
CA LEU A 10 -5.71 2.68 -6.50
C LEU A 10 -4.33 2.17 -6.96
N ARG A 11 -3.99 2.28 -8.25
CA ARG A 11 -2.66 1.90 -8.77
C ARG A 11 -1.54 2.70 -8.11
N ALA A 12 -1.68 4.01 -8.02
CA ALA A 12 -0.67 4.88 -7.40
C ALA A 12 -0.45 4.54 -5.91
N ARG A 13 -1.55 4.32 -5.17
CA ARG A 13 -1.49 3.93 -3.76
C ARG A 13 -0.89 2.55 -3.56
N ARG A 14 -1.22 1.59 -4.42
CA ARG A 14 -0.62 0.25 -4.43
C ARG A 14 0.88 0.32 -4.67
N GLY A 15 1.31 1.04 -5.71
CA GLY A 15 2.74 1.21 -6.02
C GLY A 15 3.52 1.83 -4.87
N THR A 16 2.96 2.86 -4.22
CA THR A 16 3.57 3.48 -3.04
C THR A 16 3.70 2.50 -1.86
N THR A 17 2.66 1.70 -1.59
CA THR A 17 2.68 0.72 -0.50
C THR A 17 3.73 -0.38 -0.75
N LEU A 18 3.82 -0.86 -1.99
CA LEU A 18 4.85 -1.85 -2.40
C LEU A 18 6.26 -1.28 -2.28
N PHE A 19 6.47 -0.03 -2.69
CA PHE A 19 7.76 0.64 -2.53
C PHE A 19 8.15 0.74 -1.05
N ARG A 20 7.22 1.04 -0.15
CA ARG A 20 7.49 1.04 1.30
C ARG A 20 7.88 -0.34 1.82
N LEU A 21 7.18 -1.40 1.39
CA LEU A 21 7.54 -2.77 1.75
C LEU A 21 8.96 -3.15 1.28
N ASP A 22 9.33 -2.75 0.07
CA ASP A 22 10.68 -2.94 -0.46
C ASP A 22 11.75 -2.20 0.38
N LEU A 23 11.48 -0.95 0.76
CA LEU A 23 12.38 -0.22 1.66
C LEU A 23 12.55 -0.92 3.01
N ILE A 24 11.47 -1.42 3.60
CA ILE A 24 11.53 -2.19 4.85
C ILE A 24 12.35 -3.47 4.66
N ALA A 25 12.15 -4.19 3.55
CA ALA A 25 12.94 -5.38 3.22
C ALA A 25 14.44 -5.06 3.06
N LYS A 26 14.78 -3.85 2.60
CA LYS A 26 16.15 -3.33 2.52
C LYS A 26 16.71 -2.80 3.84
N GLY A 27 15.96 -2.88 4.93
CA GLY A 27 16.39 -2.48 6.26
C GLY A 27 16.10 -1.03 6.64
N ALA A 28 15.19 -0.35 5.92
CA ALA A 28 14.71 0.96 6.34
C ALA A 28 14.06 0.88 7.74
N ARG A 29 14.30 1.91 8.55
CA ARG A 29 13.70 2.07 9.87
C ARG A 29 12.85 3.32 9.88
N LEU A 30 11.70 3.24 10.55
CA LEU A 30 10.78 4.35 10.70
C LEU A 30 10.66 4.70 12.18
N THR A 31 10.44 5.98 12.43
CA THR A 31 10.12 6.52 13.74
C THR A 31 8.83 7.31 13.65
N TYR A 32 8.06 7.32 14.74
CA TYR A 32 7.00 8.30 14.92
C TYR A 32 7.59 9.71 15.00
N GLU A 33 6.74 10.74 14.91
CA GLU A 33 7.18 12.15 14.95
C GLU A 33 7.94 12.51 16.24
N ASN A 34 7.64 11.81 17.34
CA ASN A 34 8.34 11.97 18.62
C ASN A 34 9.67 11.19 18.72
N GLY A 35 10.14 10.58 17.62
CA GLY A 35 11.37 9.78 17.58
C GLY A 35 11.23 8.35 18.10
N THR A 36 10.06 7.93 18.58
CA THR A 36 9.83 6.55 19.03
C THR A 36 9.96 5.60 17.83
N PRO A 37 10.76 4.52 17.92
CA PRO A 37 10.89 3.56 16.82
C PRO A 37 9.57 2.82 16.57
N ILE A 38 9.26 2.62 15.30
CA ILE A 38 8.14 1.78 14.89
C ILE A 38 8.57 0.31 14.95
N ASP A 39 7.68 -0.58 15.40
CA ASP A 39 7.85 -2.00 15.21
C ASP A 39 7.73 -2.34 13.71
N MET A 40 8.88 -2.58 13.09
CA MET A 40 8.97 -2.83 11.65
C MET A 40 8.30 -4.15 11.23
N ALA A 41 8.20 -5.14 12.14
CA ALA A 41 7.48 -6.38 11.84
C ALA A 41 5.97 -6.11 11.72
N SER A 42 5.41 -5.45 12.74
CA SER A 42 4.01 -5.01 12.71
C SER A 42 3.70 -4.08 11.53
N GLU A 43 4.60 -3.14 11.20
CA GLU A 43 4.39 -2.24 10.06
C GLU A 43 4.44 -2.99 8.72
N LYS A 44 5.33 -3.98 8.58
CA LYS A 44 5.36 -4.85 7.39
C LYS A 44 4.04 -5.63 7.24
N ASP A 45 3.53 -6.21 8.32
CA ASP A 45 2.27 -6.97 8.28
C ASP A 45 1.09 -6.06 7.92
N ARG A 46 1.05 -4.85 8.51
CA ARG A 46 0.06 -3.82 8.18
C ARG A 46 0.11 -3.44 6.70
N LEU A 47 1.29 -3.13 6.17
CA LEU A 47 1.44 -2.74 4.76
C LEU A 47 1.08 -3.90 3.82
N THR A 48 1.40 -5.14 4.19
CA THR A 48 1.01 -6.34 3.43
C THR A 48 -0.52 -6.48 3.38
N ALA A 49 -1.20 -6.29 4.51
CA ALA A 49 -2.67 -6.30 4.56
C ALA A 49 -3.30 -5.17 3.71
N VAL A 50 -2.67 -3.99 3.69
CA VAL A 50 -3.10 -2.87 2.83
C VAL A 50 -2.97 -3.22 1.35
N VAL A 51 -1.87 -3.84 0.91
CA VAL A 51 -1.72 -4.29 -0.48
C VAL A 51 -2.81 -5.29 -0.85
N ALA A 52 -3.06 -6.29 0.00
CA ALA A 52 -4.09 -7.29 -0.27
C ALA A 52 -5.52 -6.71 -0.34
N ASP A 53 -5.80 -5.65 0.42
CA ASP A 53 -7.06 -4.91 0.29
C ASP A 53 -7.14 -4.10 -1.00
N LEU A 54 -6.05 -3.41 -1.38
CA LEU A 54 -5.97 -2.66 -2.63
C LEU A 54 -6.13 -3.58 -3.85
N ASP A 55 -5.51 -4.75 -3.84
CA ASP A 55 -5.60 -5.74 -4.92
C ASP A 55 -7.05 -6.22 -5.10
N ARG A 56 -7.75 -6.55 -4.01
CA ARG A 56 -9.17 -6.94 -4.06
C ARG A 56 -10.06 -5.82 -4.62
N ARG A 57 -9.81 -4.56 -4.22
CA ARG A 57 -10.56 -3.40 -4.73
C ARG A 57 -10.29 -3.17 -6.21
N PHE A 58 -9.03 -3.30 -6.60
CA PHE A 58 -8.58 -3.15 -7.98
C PHE A 58 -9.24 -4.19 -8.89
N GLU A 59 -9.17 -5.48 -8.53
CA GLU A 59 -9.83 -6.57 -9.27
C GLU A 59 -11.34 -6.33 -9.42
N ARG A 60 -12.01 -5.90 -8.34
CA ARG A 60 -13.44 -5.61 -8.38
C ARG A 60 -13.76 -4.45 -9.33
N LEU A 61 -12.95 -3.39 -9.32
CA LEU A 61 -13.17 -2.22 -10.16
C LEU A 61 -12.85 -2.52 -11.62
N GLU A 62 -11.75 -3.21 -11.93
CA GLU A 62 -11.44 -3.65 -13.30
C GLU A 62 -12.57 -4.52 -13.86
N ARG A 63 -13.09 -5.47 -13.07
CA ARG A 63 -14.26 -6.29 -13.47
C ARG A 63 -15.55 -5.50 -13.71
N THR A 64 -15.67 -4.29 -13.16
CA THR A 64 -16.86 -3.45 -13.34
C THR A 64 -16.73 -2.55 -14.58
N LEU A 65 -15.50 -2.26 -15.01
CA LEU A 65 -15.20 -1.40 -16.15
C LEU A 65 -15.04 -2.15 -17.47
N HIS A 66 -14.93 -3.48 -17.41
CA HIS A 66 -14.89 -4.40 -18.55
C HIS A 66 -16.21 -5.17 -18.68
#